data_AF-A0AAJ1X8M1-F1
#
_entry.id   AF-A0AAJ1X8M1-F1
#
_cell.length_a   1.000
_cell.length_b   1.000
_cell.length_c   1.000
_cell.angle_alpha   90.00
_cell.angle_beta   90.00
_cell.angle_gamma   90.00
#
_symmetry.space_group_name_H-M   'P 1'
#
loop_
_entity.id
_entity.type
_entity.pdbx_description
1 polymer ?
#
loop_
_entity_poly.entity_id
_entity_poly.type
_entity_poly.pdbx_seq_one_letter_code
_entity_poly.pdbx_strand_id
1 'polypeptide(L)'
;VLYDVERNIKDLPADERHRIRQLRSRPAADLLYAWLMAHRQKVPDGTATAKAMDYSLKRWAALTLFVDNAGLSIDNNRVENLIRPIALGRKNWLFAGSLRAGQRAAAIMSL
;
A
#
# COMPACT_ATOMS: atom_id res chain seq x y z
N VAL A 1 -12.47 4.13 9.14
CA VAL A 1 -13.43 3.17 8.54
C VAL A 1 -12.73 1.91 8.04
N LEU A 2 -12.03 1.90 6.90
CA LEU A 2 -11.45 0.67 6.33
C LEU A 2 -10.47 -0.02 7.28
N TYR A 3 -9.51 0.73 7.84
CA TYR A 3 -8.58 0.19 8.84
C TYR A 3 -9.25 -0.32 10.11
N ASP A 4 -10.39 0.24 10.49
CA ASP A 4 -11.14 -0.22 11.67
C ASP A 4 -11.83 -1.55 11.37
N VAL A 5 -12.37 -1.73 10.15
CA VAL A 5 -12.87 -3.03 9.70
C VAL A 5 -11.76 -4.07 9.73
N GLU A 6 -10.61 -3.77 9.13
CA GLU A 6 -9.46 -4.67 9.06
C GLU A 6 -8.95 -5.08 10.45
N ARG A 7 -8.88 -4.14 11.39
CA ARG A 7 -8.48 -4.41 12.78
C ARG A 7 -9.40 -5.41 13.47
N ASN A 8 -10.71 -5.32 13.21
CA ASN A 8 -11.72 -6.16 13.84
C ASN A 8 -11.80 -7.56 13.25
N ILE A 9 -11.40 -7.74 11.99
CA ILE A 9 -11.51 -9.03 11.28
C ILE A 9 -10.19 -9.80 11.18
N LYS A 10 -9.08 -9.23 11.69
CA LYS A 10 -7.71 -9.75 11.45
C LYS A 10 -7.54 -11.24 11.82
N ASP A 11 -8.18 -11.66 12.92
CA ASP A 11 -8.04 -13.01 13.51
C ASP A 11 -9.15 -13.97 13.03
N LEU A 12 -10.02 -13.53 12.12
CA LEU A 12 -11.09 -14.34 11.58
C LEU A 12 -10.62 -15.24 10.43
N PRO A 13 -11.31 -16.37 10.20
CA PRO A 13 -11.13 -17.20 9.00
C PRO A 13 -11.27 -16.40 7.70
N ALA A 14 -10.58 -16.84 6.65
CA ALA A 14 -10.47 -16.11 5.39
C ALA A 14 -11.81 -15.84 4.70
N ASP A 15 -12.73 -16.82 4.73
CA ASP A 15 -14.09 -16.73 4.24
C ASP A 15 -14.90 -15.65 4.98
N GLU A 16 -14.80 -15.61 6.30
CA GLU A 16 -15.50 -14.62 7.12
C GLU A 16 -14.93 -13.21 6.89
N ARG A 17 -13.60 -13.08 6.78
CA ARG A 17 -12.97 -11.80 6.41
C ARG A 17 -13.44 -11.32 5.06
N HIS A 18 -13.49 -12.20 4.06
CA HIS A 18 -13.97 -11.86 2.72
C HIS A 18 -15.42 -11.36 2.79
N ARG A 19 -16.30 -12.11 3.48
CA ARG A 19 -17.70 -11.72 3.67
C ARG A 19 -17.84 -10.32 4.29
N ILE A 20 -17.10 -10.03 5.36
CA ILE A 20 -17.16 -8.73 6.03
C ILE A 20 -16.58 -7.63 5.14
N ARG A 21 -15.50 -7.90 4.39
CA ARG A 21 -14.94 -6.95 3.42
C ARG A 21 -15.94 -6.60 2.33
N GLN A 22 -16.68 -7.58 1.78
CA GLN A 22 -17.73 -7.30 0.81
C GLN A 22 -18.89 -6.49 1.41
N LEU A 23 -19.27 -6.76 2.66
CA LEU A 23 -20.37 -6.05 3.32
C LEU A 23 -20.01 -4.61 3.75
N ARG A 24 -18.76 -4.38 4.18
CA ARG A 24 -18.36 -3.13 4.84
C ARG A 24 -17.25 -2.37 4.13
N SER A 25 -16.23 -3.06 3.64
CA SER A 25 -15.08 -2.43 2.98
C SER A 25 -15.39 -2.04 1.55
N ARG A 26 -16.11 -2.88 0.79
CA ARG A 26 -16.49 -2.60 -0.60
C ARG A 26 -17.31 -1.32 -0.75
N PRO A 27 -18.42 -1.11 0.00
CA PRO A 27 -19.20 0.11 -0.12
C PRO A 27 -18.42 1.37 0.28
N ALA A 28 -17.54 1.26 1.29
CA ALA A 28 -16.69 2.37 1.71
C ALA A 28 -15.63 2.73 0.65
N ALA A 29 -15.06 1.72 -0.02
CA ALA A 29 -14.16 1.93 -1.14
C ALA A 29 -14.89 2.57 -2.32
N ASP A 30 -16.05 2.05 -2.71
CA ASP A 30 -16.84 2.59 -3.82
C ASP A 30 -17.26 4.06 -3.58
N LEU A 31 -17.64 4.39 -2.34
CA LEU A 31 -17.92 5.77 -1.95
C LEU A 31 -16.69 6.68 -2.09
N LEU A 32 -15.51 6.20 -1.65
CA LEU A 32 -14.25 6.94 -1.80
C LEU A 32 -13.88 7.13 -3.28
N TYR A 33 -14.11 6.11 -4.12
CA TYR A 33 -13.87 6.21 -5.56
C TYR A 33 -14.75 7.29 -6.20
N ALA A 34 -16.06 7.25 -5.94
CA ALA A 34 -17.00 8.24 -6.43
C ALA A 34 -16.62 9.66 -5.94
N TRP A 35 -16.24 9.78 -4.67
CA TRP A 35 -15.76 11.03 -4.09
C TRP A 35 -14.50 11.55 -4.81
N LEU A 36 -13.51 10.68 -5.06
CA LEU A 36 -12.28 11.05 -5.77
C LEU A 36 -12.58 11.52 -7.19
N MET A 37 -13.42 10.80 -7.94
CA MET A 37 -13.82 11.20 -9.28
C MET A 37 -14.50 12.57 -9.30
N ALA A 38 -15.47 12.78 -8.40
CA ALA A 38 -16.21 14.04 -8.33
C ALA A 38 -15.33 15.23 -7.91
N HIS A 39 -14.39 15.01 -6.99
CA HIS A 39 -13.51 16.08 -6.51
C HIS A 39 -12.39 16.38 -7.50
N ARG A 40 -11.94 15.38 -8.28
CA ARG A 40 -10.85 15.57 -9.24
C ARG A 40 -11.22 16.61 -10.30
N GLN A 41 -12.50 16.66 -10.70
CA GLN A 41 -13.03 17.65 -11.64
C GLN A 41 -12.99 19.09 -11.10
N LYS A 42 -12.89 19.27 -9.78
CA LYS A 42 -12.87 20.58 -9.12
C LYS A 42 -11.46 21.06 -8.81
N VAL A 43 -10.46 20.20 -8.95
CA VAL A 43 -9.07 20.51 -8.61
C VAL A 43 -8.32 20.90 -9.89
N PRO A 44 -7.64 22.08 -9.91
CA PRO A 44 -6.83 22.49 -11.05
C PRO A 44 -5.73 21.47 -11.39
N ASP A 45 -5.50 21.30 -12.68
CA ASP A 45 -4.44 20.42 -13.19
C ASP A 45 -3.05 20.91 -12.79
N GLY A 46 -2.09 19.99 -12.77
CA GLY A 46 -0.69 20.27 -12.41
C GLY A 46 -0.43 20.40 -10.90
N THR A 47 -1.47 20.55 -10.07
CA THR A 47 -1.35 20.61 -8.61
C THR A 47 -0.92 19.26 -8.02
N ALA A 48 -0.28 19.28 -6.84
CA ALA A 48 0.08 18.06 -6.12
C ALA A 48 -1.15 17.22 -5.77
N THR A 49 -2.27 17.87 -5.41
CA THR A 49 -3.55 17.21 -5.14
C THR A 49 -4.10 16.50 -6.38
N ALA A 50 -4.14 17.16 -7.54
CA ALA A 50 -4.55 16.53 -8.80
C ALA A 50 -3.70 15.29 -9.11
N LYS A 51 -2.37 15.41 -8.99
CA LYS A 51 -1.44 14.28 -9.20
C LYS A 51 -1.72 13.11 -8.24
N ALA A 52 -1.97 13.39 -6.97
CA ALA A 52 -2.28 12.35 -5.97
C ALA A 52 -3.60 11.64 -6.30
N MET A 53 -4.65 12.39 -6.64
CA MET A 53 -5.94 11.84 -7.03
C MET A 53 -5.83 11.01 -8.32
N ASP A 54 -5.13 11.50 -9.33
CA ASP A 54 -4.90 10.79 -10.59
C ASP A 54 -4.14 9.49 -10.36
N TYR A 55 -3.13 9.50 -9.49
CA TYR A 55 -2.39 8.31 -9.11
C TYR A 55 -3.29 7.28 -8.43
N SER A 56 -4.10 7.71 -7.45
CA SER A 56 -5.06 6.83 -6.76
C SER A 56 -6.08 6.23 -7.72
N LEU A 57 -6.68 7.04 -8.60
CA LEU A 57 -7.68 6.59 -9.57
C LEU A 57 -7.08 5.60 -10.59
N LYS A 58 -5.87 5.88 -11.12
CA LYS A 58 -5.17 4.99 -12.06
C LYS A 58 -4.81 3.64 -11.45
N ARG A 59 -4.60 3.58 -10.13
CA ARG A 59 -4.21 2.37 -9.41
C ARG A 59 -5.33 1.76 -8.57
N TRP A 60 -6.57 2.20 -8.79
CA TRP A 60 -7.69 1.84 -7.92
C TRP A 60 -7.88 0.33 -7.74
N ALA A 61 -7.77 -0.44 -8.84
CA ALA A 61 -7.85 -1.90 -8.80
C ALA A 61 -6.80 -2.53 -7.87
N ALA A 62 -5.57 -2.02 -7.88
CA ALA A 62 -4.51 -2.50 -6.98
C ALA A 62 -4.77 -2.09 -5.53
N LEU A 63 -5.25 -0.85 -5.30
CA LEU A 63 -5.57 -0.33 -3.97
C LEU A 63 -6.77 -1.02 -3.31
N THR A 64 -7.66 -1.63 -4.10
CA THR A 64 -8.88 -2.30 -3.61
C THR A 64 -8.82 -3.82 -3.69
N LEU A 65 -7.73 -4.41 -4.22
CA LEU A 65 -7.58 -5.85 -4.39
C LEU A 65 -7.76 -6.66 -3.09
N PHE A 66 -7.39 -6.08 -1.94
CA PHE A 66 -7.57 -6.72 -0.64
C PHE A 66 -9.05 -6.98 -0.31
N VAL A 67 -9.98 -6.18 -0.85
CA VAL A 67 -11.42 -6.35 -0.61
C VAL A 67 -11.89 -7.69 -1.15
N ASP A 68 -11.39 -8.08 -2.33
CA ASP A 68 -11.77 -9.32 -3.02
C ASP A 68 -10.87 -10.51 -2.65
N ASN A 69 -9.72 -10.27 -2.01
CA ASN A 69 -8.78 -11.32 -1.62
C ASN A 69 -8.49 -11.27 -0.11
N ALA A 70 -9.10 -12.20 0.62
CA ALA A 70 -8.91 -12.34 2.06
C ALA A 70 -7.44 -12.51 2.48
N GLY A 71 -6.59 -13.13 1.65
CA GLY A 71 -5.19 -13.38 1.97
C GLY A 71 -4.31 -12.12 1.94
N LEU A 72 -4.81 -11.03 1.37
CA LEU A 72 -4.08 -9.77 1.28
C LEU A 72 -4.40 -8.84 2.46
N SER A 73 -3.35 -8.12 2.87
CA SER A 73 -3.46 -6.96 3.76
C SER A 73 -3.95 -5.74 2.98
N ILE A 74 -4.62 -4.81 3.65
CA ILE A 74 -5.02 -3.52 3.08
C ILE A 74 -3.83 -2.65 2.65
N ASP A 75 -2.68 -2.87 3.27
CA ASP A 75 -1.46 -2.11 3.01
C ASP A 75 -0.23 -3.02 2.89
N ASN A 76 0.86 -2.43 2.41
CA ASN A 76 2.18 -3.04 2.29
C ASN A 76 3.10 -2.69 3.48
N ASN A 77 2.58 -2.17 4.61
CA ASN A 77 3.40 -1.64 5.71
C ASN A 77 4.40 -2.68 6.23
N ARG A 78 4.02 -3.96 6.26
CA ARG A 78 4.93 -5.05 6.65
C ARG A 78 6.15 -5.11 5.75
N VAL A 79 5.96 -5.03 4.43
CA VAL A 79 7.03 -5.06 3.44
C VAL A 79 7.90 -3.81 3.55
N GLU A 80 7.29 -2.64 3.70
CA GLU A 80 8.03 -1.39 3.90
C GLU A 80 8.89 -1.42 5.16
N ASN A 81 8.35 -1.95 6.26
CA ASN A 81 9.08 -2.14 7.51
C ASN A 81 10.28 -3.10 7.35
N LEU A 82 10.14 -4.16 6.54
CA LEU A 82 11.22 -5.12 6.27
C LEU A 82 12.33 -4.53 5.38
N ILE A 83 11.99 -3.66 4.43
CA ILE A 83 12.97 -3.03 3.54
C ILE A 83 13.62 -1.80 4.19
N ARG A 84 12.95 -1.15 5.15
CA ARG A 84 13.44 0.07 5.81
C ARG A 84 14.89 -0.02 6.33
N PRO A 85 15.34 -1.11 7.00
CA PRO A 85 16.73 -1.23 7.44
C PRO A 85 17.74 -1.13 6.29
N ILE A 86 17.43 -1.69 5.11
CA ILE A 86 18.29 -1.62 3.93
C ILE A 86 18.31 -0.20 3.36
N ALA A 87 17.14 0.44 3.25
CA ALA A 87 17.05 1.82 2.75
C ALA A 87 17.78 2.82 3.65
N LEU A 88 17.64 2.70 4.97
CA LEU A 88 18.39 3.50 5.94
C LEU A 88 19.89 3.15 5.95
N GLY A 89 20.21 1.87 5.90
CA GLY A 89 21.58 1.36 5.82
C GLY A 89 22.33 1.90 4.61
N ARG A 90 21.72 1.91 3.43
CA ARG A 90 22.32 2.47 2.20
C ARG A 90 22.76 3.93 2.36
N LYS A 91 22.04 4.75 3.13
CA LYS A 91 22.44 6.14 3.39
C LYS A 91 23.56 6.26 4.44
N ASN A 92 23.60 5.33 5.39
CA ASN A 92 24.43 5.45 6.60
C ASN A 92 25.69 4.55 6.59
N TRP A 93 25.73 3.51 5.76
CA TRP A 93 26.86 2.59 5.67
C TRP A 93 27.93 3.17 4.76
N LEU A 94 28.97 3.74 5.37
CA LEU A 94 30.13 4.29 4.64
C LEU A 94 31.10 3.20 4.15
N PHE A 95 31.06 2.01 4.75
CA PHE A 95 31.98 0.91 4.47
C PHE A 95 31.28 -0.45 4.49
N ALA A 96 31.78 -1.39 3.70
CA ALA A 96 31.40 -2.80 3.80
C ALA A 96 32.49 -3.55 4.59
N GLY A 97 32.11 -4.30 5.63
CA GLY A 97 33.07 -4.99 6.52
C GLY A 97 33.89 -6.11 5.86
N SER A 98 33.62 -6.46 4.60
CA SER A 98 34.46 -7.33 3.76
C SER A 98 34.09 -7.20 2.29
N LEU A 99 34.98 -7.63 1.38
CA LEU A 99 34.70 -7.67 -0.07
C LEU A 99 33.44 -8.50 -0.41
N ARG A 100 33.30 -9.68 0.21
CA ARG A 100 32.10 -10.54 0.03
C ARG A 100 30.82 -9.84 0.50
N ALA A 101 30.86 -9.14 1.63
CA ALA A 101 29.72 -8.38 2.11
C ALA A 101 29.39 -7.21 1.17
N GLY A 102 30.41 -6.53 0.64
CA GLY A 102 30.25 -5.44 -0.34
C GLY A 102 29.59 -5.91 -1.64
N GLN A 103 30.02 -7.04 -2.20
CA GLN A 103 29.42 -7.61 -3.41
C GLN A 103 27.94 -7.97 -3.22
N ARG A 104 27.58 -8.56 -2.07
CA ARG A 104 26.18 -8.86 -1.74
C ARG A 104 25.33 -7.60 -1.56
N ALA A 105 25.86 -6.61 -0.86
CA ALA A 105 25.18 -5.33 -0.67
C ALA A 105 24.94 -4.61 -2.01
N ALA A 106 25.95 -4.58 -2.89
CA ALA A 106 25.83 -3.99 -4.22
C ALA A 106 24.72 -4.67 -5.04
N ALA A 107 24.70 -6.00 -5.08
CA ALA A 107 23.67 -6.76 -5.81
C ALA A 107 22.25 -6.49 -5.28
N ILE A 108 22.06 -6.40 -3.96
CA ILE A 108 20.74 -6.13 -3.35
C ILE A 108 20.30 -4.68 -3.61
N MET A 109 21.23 -3.72 -3.61
CA MET A 109 20.91 -2.28 -3.73
C MET A 109 20.75 -1.79 -5.18
N SER A 110 21.18 -2.57 -6.17
CA SER A 110 21.08 -2.23 -7.59
C SER A 110 19.84 -2.80 -8.31
N LEU A 111 19.04 -3.60 -7.61
CA LEU A 111 17.73 -4.10 -8.07
C LEU A 111 16.66 -3.01 -7.95
#